data_AF-A0A1D2M0W3-F1
#
_entry.id   AF-A0A1D2M0W3-F1
#
_cell.length_a   1.000
_cell.length_b   1.000
_cell.length_c   1.000
_cell.angle_alpha   90.00
_cell.angle_beta   90.00
_cell.angle_gamma   90.00
#
_symmetry.space_group_name_H-M   'P 1'
#
loop_
_entity.id
_entity.type
_entity.pdbx_description
1 polymer ?
#
loop_
_entity_poly.entity_id
_entity_poly.type
_entity_poly.pdbx_seq_one_letter_code
_entity_poly.pdbx_strand_id
1 'polypeptide(L)' 'MRKAGKENVDVEMMINSQGILNVTAVSLSTGIREVSVIENKMRMGKEAIDNYLQLERLSHGN' A
#
# COMPACT_ATOMS: atom_id res chain seq x y z
N MET A 1 17.68 -13.20 20.56
CA MET A 1 16.58 -12.30 20.12
C MET A 1 17.07 -11.42 18.97
N ARG A 2 16.37 -11.38 17.83
CA ARG A 2 16.62 -10.36 16.79
C ARG A 2 16.08 -9.03 17.31
N LYS A 3 16.87 -7.94 17.25
CA LYS A 3 16.44 -6.60 17.67
C LYS A 3 15.43 -6.05 16.66
N ALA A 4 14.30 -5.49 17.13
CA ALA A 4 13.35 -4.77 16.28
C ALA A 4 14.05 -3.58 15.58
N GLY A 5 13.67 -3.29 14.34
CA GLY A 5 14.23 -2.18 13.54
C GLY A 5 15.63 -2.42 12.94
N LYS A 6 16.24 -3.61 13.13
CA LYS A 6 17.52 -3.96 12.47
C LYS A 6 17.34 -4.38 11.01
N GLU A 7 16.16 -4.90 10.67
CA GLU A 7 15.87 -5.37 9.33
C GLU A 7 15.46 -4.19 8.44
N ASN A 8 16.14 -4.06 7.30
CA ASN A 8 15.72 -3.16 6.24
C ASN A 8 14.89 -3.96 5.23
N VAL A 9 13.65 -3.55 5.02
CA VAL A 9 12.74 -4.16 4.04
C VAL A 9 12.51 -3.15 2.93
N ASP A 10 12.80 -3.54 1.70
CA ASP A 10 12.47 -2.79 0.51
C ASP A 10 11.06 -3.15 0.06
N VAL A 11 10.24 -2.13 -0.24
CA VAL A 11 8.83 -2.31 -0.58
C VAL A 11 8.54 -1.62 -1.90
N GLU A 12 8.12 -2.39 -2.90
CA GLU A 12 7.71 -1.91 -4.21
C GLU A 12 6.19 -2.07 -4.35
N MET A 13 5.52 -0.98 -4.76
CA MET A 13 4.09 -0.94 -5.03
C MET A 13 3.87 -0.55 -6.49
N MET A 14 3.34 -1.49 -7.29
CA MET A 14 3.16 -1.31 -8.73
C MET A 14 1.70 -1.55 -9.13
N ILE A 15 1.11 -0.57 -9.81
CA ILE A 15 -0.21 -0.70 -10.44
C ILE A 15 0.00 -1.06 -11.91
N ASN A 16 -0.54 -2.19 -12.34
CA ASN A 16 -0.43 -2.62 -13.74
C ASN A 16 -1.47 -1.93 -14.64
N SER A 17 -1.42 -2.20 -15.94
CA SER A 17 -2.34 -1.61 -16.94
C SER A 17 -3.82 -1.95 -16.72
N GLN A 18 -4.13 -2.98 -15.93
CA GLN A 18 -5.49 -3.38 -15.58
C GLN A 18 -5.97 -2.75 -14.27
N GLY A 19 -5.14 -1.93 -13.61
CA GLY A 19 -5.44 -1.29 -12.33
C GLY A 19 -5.31 -2.24 -11.13
N ILE A 20 -4.56 -3.35 -11.24
CA ILE A 20 -4.28 -4.26 -10.14
C ILE A 20 -3.00 -3.82 -9.42
N LEU A 21 -3.07 -3.72 -8.09
CA LEU A 21 -1.94 -3.39 -7.23
C LEU A 21 -1.15 -4.66 -6.88
N ASN A 22 0.14 -4.66 -7.23
CA ASN A 22 1.11 -5.65 -6.82
C ASN A 22 2.02 -5.03 -5.75
N VAL A 23 2.19 -5.71 -4.63
CA VAL A 23 3.07 -5.29 -3.55
C VAL A 23 4.16 -6.34 -3.37
N THR A 24 5.42 -5.94 -3.51
CA THR A 24 6.58 -6.78 -3.25
C THR A 24 7.30 -6.25 -2.02
N ALA A 25 7.64 -7.13 -1.08
CA ALA A 25 8.52 -6.83 0.05
C ALA A 25 9.77 -7.71 -0.02
N VAL A 26 10.95 -7.13 0.14
CA VAL A 26 12.24 -7.84 0.12
C VAL A 26 13.04 -7.49 1.36
N SER A 27 13.41 -8.51 2.14
CA SER A 27 14.41 -8.36 3.20
C SER A 27 15.78 -8.11 2.57
N LEU A 28 16.37 -6.93 2.81
CA LEU A 28 17.68 -6.58 2.26
C LEU A 28 18.81 -7.40 2.89
N SER A 29 18.61 -7.94 4.10
CA SER A 29 19.63 -8.73 4.78
C SER A 29 19.68 -10.20 4.34
N THR A 30 18.55 -10.76 3.90
CA THR A 30 18.44 -12.18 3.53
C THR A 30 18.14 -12.41 2.05
N GLY A 31 17.70 -11.38 1.33
CA GLY A 31 17.18 -11.49 -0.03
C GLY A 31 15.85 -12.23 -0.13
N ILE A 32 15.24 -12.62 1.00
CA ILE A 32 13.93 -13.28 1.01
C ILE A 32 12.89 -12.27 0.51
N ARG A 33 12.15 -12.71 -0.51
CA ARG A 33 11.11 -11.94 -1.19
C ARG A 33 9.73 -12.51 -0.86
N GLU A 34 8.83 -11.63 -0.45
CA GLU A 34 7.41 -11.90 -0.32
C GLU A 34 6.65 -11.04 -1.34
N VAL A 35 5.70 -11.65 -2.05
CA VAL A 35 4.88 -10.96 -3.06
C VAL A 35 3.43 -11.14 -2.68
N SER A 36 2.71 -10.04 -2.52
CA SER A 36 1.28 -10.01 -2.31
C SER A 36 0.60 -9.31 -3.47
N VAL A 37 -0.38 -9.96 -4.07
CA VAL A 37 -1.22 -9.39 -5.11
C VAL A 37 -2.54 -8.98 -4.48
N ILE A 38 -2.81 -7.67 -4.44
CA ILE A 38 -4.05 -7.15 -3.86
C ILE A 38 -4.99 -6.80 -5.01
N GLU A 39 -5.90 -7.73 -5.32
CA GLU A 39 -7.02 -7.49 -6.22
C GLU A 39 -8.27 -7.13 -5.41
N ASN A 40 -8.42 -5.85 -5.04
CA ASN A 40 -9.66 -5.41 -4.41
C ASN A 40 -10.72 -5.08 -5.48
N LYS A 41 -11.66 -6.01 -5.72
CA LYS A 41 -12.78 -5.83 -6.66
C LYS A 41 -13.85 -4.84 -6.15
N MET A 42 -13.83 -4.49 -4.87
CA MET A 42 -14.72 -3.47 -4.30
C MET A 42 -14.20 -2.09 -4.69
N ARG A 43 -14.71 -1.56 -5.81
CA ARG A 43 -14.41 -0.20 -6.26
C ARG A 43 -15.17 0.79 -5.39
N MET A 44 -14.50 1.84 -4.92
CA MET A 44 -15.19 2.96 -4.30
C MET A 44 -16.02 3.68 -5.37
N GLY A 45 -17.31 3.87 -5.10
CA GLY A 45 -18.15 4.75 -5.91
C GLY A 45 -17.73 6.21 -5.77
N LYS A 46 -18.15 7.06 -6.72
CA LYS A 46 -17.84 8.49 -6.71
C LYS A 46 -18.18 9.17 -5.38
N GLU A 47 -19.38 8.91 -4.84
CA GLU A 47 -19.83 9.46 -3.56
C GLU A 47 -18.90 9.09 -2.40
N ALA A 48 -18.43 7.84 -2.34
CA ALA A 48 -17.49 7.41 -1.31
C ALA A 48 -16.13 8.11 -1.43
N ILE A 49 -15.68 8.38 -2.67
CA ILE A 49 -14.45 9.14 -2.93
C ILE A 49 -14.63 10.60 -2.51
N ASP A 50 -15.72 11.24 -2.89
CA ASP A 50 -16.01 12.63 -2.57
C ASP A 50 -16.12 12.83 -1.05
N ASN A 51 -16.81 11.93 -0.35
CA ASN A 51 -16.92 11.93 1.11
C ASN A 51 -15.55 11.76 1.78
N TYR A 52 -14.71 10.83 1.30
CA TYR A 52 -13.35 10.65 1.82
C TYR A 52 -12.52 11.93 1.67
N LEU A 53 -12.54 12.55 0.48
CA LEU A 53 -11.80 13.78 0.21
C LEU A 53 -12.29 14.96 1.07
N GLN A 54 -13.59 15.04 1.35
CA GLN A 54 -14.13 16.06 2.24
C GLN A 54 -13.65 15.87 3.68
N LEU A 55 -13.65 14.63 4.19
CA LEU A 55 -13.16 14.31 5.53
C LEU A 55 -11.67 14.64 5.69
N GLU A 56 -10.84 14.28 4.70
CA GLU A 56 -9.40 14.60 4.70
C GLU A 56 -9.12 16.11 4.69
N ARG A 57 -9.94 16.91 4.01
CA ARG A 57 -9.81 18.38 4.01
C ARG A 57 -10.14 18.98 5.37
N LEU A 58 -11.15 18.44 6.05
CA LEU A 58 -11.54 18.88 7.38
C LEU A 58 -10.53 18.48 8.45
N SER A 59 -9.88 17.32 8.32
CA SER A 59 -8.86 16.86 9.26
C SER A 59 -7.54 17.62 9.16
N HIS A 60 -7.21 18.16 7.98
CA HIS A 60 -5.96 18.90 7.74
C HIS A 60 -6.11 20.43 7.77
N GLY A 61 -7.30 20.96 8.06
CA GLY A 61 -7.52 22.38 8.38
C GLY A 61 -6.95 23.38 7.35
N ASN A 62 -7.51 23.39 6.14
CA ASN A 62 -7.40 24.53 5.23
C ASN A 62 -8.69 25.34 5.23
#